data_AF-A0A838JZZ1-F1
#
_entry.id   AF-A0A838JZZ1-F1
#
_cell.length_a   1.000
_cell.length_b   1.000
_cell.length_c   1.000
_cell.angle_alpha   90.00
_cell.angle_beta   90.00
_cell.angle_gamma   90.00
#
_symmetry.space_group_name_H-M   'P 1'
#
loop_
_entity.id
_entity.type
_entity.pdbx_description
1 polymer ?
#
loop_
_entity_poly.entity_id
_entity_poly.type
_entity_poly.pdbx_seq_one_letter_code
_entity_poly.pdbx_strand_id
1 'polypeptide(L)'
;MAPARSWRTLYVNEDLVTARLNLRAFIADWPYEPEDLRSDTGPHVALVTLPRDQEVADVHTPEGVADVALPATYPLDDAGQLVGHETCQVIGEQVNDAGLSGIRCRSAQAPDGAAREVAWFPATVRSRATLVYRLEFDDWYWT
;
A
#
# COMPACT_ATOMS: atom_id res chain seq x y z
N MET A 1 18.79 -10.19 -5.83
CA MET A 1 18.14 -11.50 -5.57
C MET A 1 16.84 -11.17 -4.87
N ALA A 2 15.68 -11.39 -5.50
CA ALA A 2 14.42 -11.23 -4.78
C ALA A 2 14.42 -12.23 -3.60
N PRO A 3 13.89 -11.87 -2.41
CA PRO A 3 13.85 -12.78 -1.28
C PRO A 3 13.13 -14.09 -1.67
N ALA A 4 13.50 -15.18 -0.99
CA ALA A 4 12.84 -16.48 -1.18
C ALA A 4 11.33 -16.28 -0.96
N ARG A 5 10.51 -16.72 -1.94
CA ARG A 5 9.06 -16.49 -2.02
C ARG A 5 8.65 -15.02 -2.26
N SER A 6 8.89 -14.54 -3.47
CA SER A 6 8.31 -13.29 -3.96
C SER A 6 7.17 -13.57 -4.93
N TRP A 7 6.01 -12.97 -4.68
CA TRP A 7 4.86 -13.00 -5.59
C TRP A 7 4.73 -11.68 -6.34
N ARG A 8 3.94 -11.70 -7.41
CA ARG A 8 3.51 -10.46 -8.04
C ARG A 8 2.54 -9.78 -7.08
N THR A 9 2.83 -8.55 -6.70
CA THR A 9 1.98 -7.75 -5.83
C THR A 9 1.83 -6.37 -6.44
N LEU A 10 0.60 -5.85 -6.46
CA LEU A 10 0.33 -4.46 -6.79
C LEU A 10 -0.06 -3.75 -5.50
N TYR A 11 0.72 -2.74 -5.12
CA TYR A 11 0.38 -1.86 -3.99
C TYR A 11 -0.45 -0.70 -4.52
N VAL A 12 -1.62 -0.49 -3.92
CA VAL A 12 -2.50 0.63 -4.23
C VAL A 12 -2.87 1.38 -2.96
N ASN A 13 -3.00 2.70 -3.09
CA ASN A 13 -3.55 3.57 -2.06
C ASN A 13 -5.07 3.62 -2.23
N GLU A 14 -5.85 3.62 -1.15
CA GLU A 14 -7.31 3.75 -1.26
C GLU A 14 -7.75 5.17 -1.64
N ASP A 15 -6.93 6.18 -1.36
CA ASP A 15 -7.23 7.57 -1.63
C ASP A 15 -5.98 8.39 -1.99
N LEU A 16 -6.22 9.59 -2.51
CA LEU A 16 -5.17 10.53 -2.91
C LEU A 16 -4.37 11.06 -1.72
N VAL A 17 -4.97 11.12 -0.53
CA VAL A 17 -4.28 11.60 0.69
C VAL A 17 -3.17 10.63 1.06
N THR A 18 -3.49 9.34 1.13
CA THR A 18 -2.53 8.25 1.36
C THR A 18 -1.47 8.22 0.25
N ALA A 19 -1.86 8.39 -1.02
CA ALA A 19 -0.91 8.44 -2.13
C ALA A 19 0.11 9.59 -1.98
N ARG A 20 -0.31 10.78 -1.51
CA ARG A 20 0.61 11.90 -1.25
C ARG A 20 1.54 11.63 -0.08
N LEU A 21 1.04 11.04 1.01
CA LEU A 21 1.87 10.66 2.16
C LEU A 21 2.96 9.68 1.73
N ASN A 22 2.59 8.66 0.96
CA ASN A 22 3.53 7.69 0.41
C ASN A 22 4.52 8.31 -0.59
N LEU A 23 4.08 9.22 -1.45
CA LEU A 23 5.00 9.91 -2.35
C LEU A 23 6.01 10.76 -1.55
N ARG A 24 5.55 11.55 -0.57
CA ARG A 24 6.44 12.35 0.28
C ARG A 24 7.49 11.51 0.98
N ALA A 25 7.09 10.37 1.53
CA ALA A 25 8.02 9.43 2.14
C ALA A 25 9.01 8.85 1.11
N PHE A 26 8.54 8.49 -0.08
CA PHE A 26 9.37 7.93 -1.15
C PHE A 26 10.43 8.91 -1.68
N ILE A 27 10.10 10.19 -1.74
CA ILE A 27 11.00 11.24 -2.26
C ILE A 27 11.75 11.99 -1.16
N ALA A 28 11.60 11.60 0.11
CA ALA A 28 12.18 12.33 1.24
C ALA A 28 13.71 12.50 1.16
N ASP A 29 14.39 11.54 0.54
CA ASP A 29 15.86 11.55 0.35
C ASP A 29 16.28 12.07 -1.03
N TRP A 30 15.35 12.59 -1.84
CA TRP A 30 15.68 13.16 -3.14
C TRP A 30 16.37 14.51 -2.97
N PRO A 31 17.27 14.89 -3.90
CA PRO A 31 17.95 16.19 -3.84
C PRO A 31 17.08 17.36 -4.33
N TYR A 32 15.79 17.15 -4.52
CA TYR A 32 14.82 18.13 -5.03
C TYR A 32 13.47 17.92 -4.37
N GLU A 33 12.74 19.01 -4.21
CA GLU A 33 11.43 19.05 -3.55
C GLU A 33 10.31 18.72 -4.55
N PRO A 34 9.10 18.36 -4.10
CA PRO A 34 7.96 18.16 -4.99
C PRO A 34 7.71 19.35 -5.93
N GLU A 35 7.95 20.58 -5.47
CA GLU A 35 7.81 21.82 -6.23
C GLU A 35 8.79 21.93 -7.42
N ASP A 36 9.90 21.19 -7.38
CA ASP A 36 10.91 21.14 -8.45
C ASP A 36 10.55 20.11 -9.53
N LEU A 37 9.56 19.25 -9.29
CA LEU A 37 9.13 18.22 -10.24
C LEU A 37 8.35 18.84 -11.39
N ARG A 38 8.77 18.55 -12.63
CA ARG A 38 8.02 18.98 -13.81
C ARG A 38 6.75 18.17 -13.96
N SER A 39 5.69 18.81 -14.41
CA SER A 39 4.39 18.18 -14.64
C SER A 39 4.42 17.01 -15.62
N ASP A 40 5.29 17.06 -16.64
CA ASP A 40 5.41 16.06 -17.70
C ASP A 40 6.36 14.89 -17.36
N THR A 41 7.21 15.04 -16.34
CA THR A 41 8.13 13.99 -15.87
C THR A 41 7.87 13.53 -14.45
N GLY A 42 6.98 14.20 -13.72
CA GLY A 42 6.62 13.87 -12.35
C GLY A 42 5.79 12.58 -12.24
N PRO A 43 5.64 12.04 -11.03
CA PRO A 43 4.77 10.90 -10.79
C PRO A 43 3.31 11.22 -11.13
N HIS A 44 2.65 10.32 -11.86
CA HIS A 44 1.22 10.41 -12.11
C HIS A 44 0.44 9.49 -11.17
N VAL A 45 -0.81 9.82 -10.89
CA VAL A 45 -1.74 8.89 -10.25
C VAL A 45 -2.50 8.12 -11.32
N ALA A 46 -2.47 6.79 -11.21
CA ALA A 46 -3.33 5.90 -11.95
C ALA A 46 -4.48 5.45 -11.04
N LEU A 47 -5.70 5.95 -11.28
CA LEU A 47 -6.87 5.41 -10.60
C LEU A 47 -7.27 4.11 -11.28
N VAL A 48 -7.33 3.03 -10.51
CA VAL A 48 -7.60 1.68 -11.01
C VAL A 48 -8.77 1.03 -10.29
N THR A 49 -9.46 0.13 -10.97
CA THR A 49 -10.36 -0.83 -10.34
C THR A 49 -9.70 -2.21 -10.34
N LEU A 50 -9.84 -2.93 -9.24
CA LEU A 50 -9.47 -4.34 -9.18
C LEU A 50 -10.60 -5.21 -9.75
N PRO A 51 -10.34 -6.47 -10.13
CA PRO A 51 -11.40 -7.43 -10.45
C PRO A 51 -12.46 -7.51 -9.34
N ARG A 52 -13.66 -7.98 -9.63
CA ARG A 52 -14.72 -8.13 -8.61
C ARG A 52 -14.40 -9.27 -7.64
N ASP A 53 -15.12 -9.32 -6.53
CA ASP A 53 -15.09 -10.44 -5.57
C ASP A 53 -13.68 -10.75 -5.06
N GLN A 54 -12.89 -9.70 -4.79
CA GLN A 54 -11.59 -9.85 -4.14
C GLN A 54 -11.80 -10.03 -2.64
N GLU A 55 -11.44 -11.20 -2.14
CA GLU A 55 -11.37 -11.45 -0.71
C GLU A 55 -9.96 -11.14 -0.24
N VAL A 56 -9.83 -10.14 0.63
CA VAL A 56 -8.54 -9.68 1.17
C VAL A 56 -8.57 -9.78 2.69
N ALA A 57 -7.41 -10.02 3.29
CA ALA A 57 -7.27 -9.90 4.74
C ALA A 57 -7.52 -8.44 5.15
N ASP A 58 -8.34 -8.24 6.17
CA ASP A 58 -8.50 -6.94 6.81
C ASP A 58 -7.41 -6.80 7.88
N VAL A 59 -6.49 -5.88 7.69
CA VAL A 59 -5.45 -5.47 8.67
C VAL A 59 -5.56 -3.96 8.88
N HIS A 60 -6.79 -3.46 8.82
CA HIS A 60 -7.15 -2.08 9.11
C HIS A 60 -7.97 -1.97 10.40
N THR A 61 -8.95 -2.87 10.57
CA THR A 61 -9.76 -2.93 11.79
C THR A 61 -8.97 -3.47 12.97
N PRO A 62 -9.31 -3.10 14.22
CA PRO A 62 -8.68 -3.68 15.41
C PRO A 62 -8.75 -5.21 15.44
N GLU A 63 -9.89 -5.77 15.03
CA GLU A 63 -10.11 -7.22 14.95
C GLU A 63 -9.16 -7.85 13.92
N GLY A 64 -9.10 -7.29 12.72
CA GLY A 64 -8.24 -7.78 11.66
C GLY A 64 -6.73 -7.68 11.98
N VAL A 65 -6.32 -6.61 12.68
CA VAL A 65 -4.95 -6.46 13.21
C VAL A 65 -4.63 -7.57 14.22
N ALA A 66 -5.57 -7.89 15.11
CA ALA A 66 -5.39 -8.97 16.08
C ALA A 66 -5.33 -10.36 15.41
N ASP A 67 -6.11 -10.59 14.35
CA ASP A 67 -6.16 -11.86 13.62
C ASP A 67 -4.81 -12.22 12.97
N VAL A 68 -4.00 -11.21 12.60
CA VAL A 68 -2.63 -11.40 12.09
C VAL A 68 -1.56 -11.25 13.17
N ALA A 69 -1.97 -11.24 14.44
CA ALA A 69 -1.10 -11.11 15.62
C ALA A 69 -0.20 -9.86 15.61
N LEU A 70 -0.67 -8.76 15.02
CA LEU A 70 -0.02 -7.47 15.08
C LEU A 70 -0.46 -6.68 16.34
N PRO A 71 0.38 -5.77 16.84
CA PRO A 71 0.00 -4.89 17.95
C PRO A 71 -1.22 -4.03 17.61
N ALA A 72 -2.08 -3.74 18.59
CA ALA A 72 -3.26 -2.91 18.39
C ALA A 72 -2.92 -1.48 17.88
N THR A 73 -1.69 -1.04 18.14
CA THR A 73 -1.08 0.23 17.70
C THR A 73 -0.56 0.18 16.26
N TYR A 74 -0.68 -0.94 15.55
CA TYR A 74 -0.29 -1.05 14.14
C TYR A 74 -0.77 0.18 13.35
N PRO A 75 0.07 0.85 12.54
CA PRO A 75 1.36 0.41 11.99
C PRO A 75 2.56 0.46 12.94
N LEU A 76 2.37 0.85 14.21
CA LEU A 76 3.42 0.89 15.22
C LEU A 76 3.47 -0.37 16.08
N ASP A 77 4.67 -0.73 16.51
CA ASP A 77 4.93 -1.72 17.54
C ASP A 77 4.73 -1.17 18.96
N ASP A 78 4.92 -2.03 19.96
CA ASP A 78 4.77 -1.67 21.38
C ASP A 78 5.78 -0.62 21.87
N ALA A 79 6.87 -0.40 21.13
CA ALA A 79 7.86 0.64 21.37
C ALA A 79 7.55 1.94 20.60
N GLY A 80 6.44 2.00 19.88
CA GLY A 80 6.06 3.13 19.04
C GLY A 80 6.91 3.29 17.78
N GLN A 81 7.63 2.24 17.36
CA GLN A 81 8.37 2.20 16.11
C GLN A 81 7.52 1.57 15.01
N LEU A 82 7.81 1.85 13.75
CA LEU A 82 7.12 1.19 12.64
C LEU A 82 7.37 -0.32 12.67
N VAL A 83 6.30 -1.11 12.50
CA VAL A 83 6.43 -2.55 12.32
C VAL A 83 7.26 -2.83 11.06
N GLY A 84 8.35 -3.56 11.26
CA GLY A 84 9.35 -3.84 10.24
C GLY A 84 8.83 -4.66 9.07
N HIS A 85 9.53 -4.54 7.94
CA HIS A 85 9.19 -5.26 6.72
C HIS A 85 9.27 -6.78 6.90
N GLU A 86 10.19 -7.29 7.72
CA GLU A 86 10.30 -8.73 8.00
C GLU A 86 9.01 -9.32 8.60
N THR A 87 8.35 -8.59 9.50
CA THR A 87 7.08 -9.03 10.11
C THR A 87 5.95 -8.99 9.08
N CYS A 88 5.85 -7.90 8.33
CA CYS A 88 4.83 -7.73 7.30
C CYS A 88 4.97 -8.75 6.15
N GLN A 89 6.20 -9.15 5.80
CA GLN A 89 6.44 -10.19 4.80
C GLN A 89 5.86 -11.54 5.22
N VAL A 90 6.10 -11.96 6.47
CA VAL A 90 5.57 -13.23 7.00
C VAL A 90 4.05 -13.26 6.95
N ILE A 91 3.39 -12.15 7.30
CA ILE A 91 1.92 -12.01 7.20
C ILE A 91 1.48 -12.10 5.74
N GLY A 92 2.20 -11.45 4.83
CA GLY A 92 2.01 -11.58 3.38
C GLY A 92 2.02 -13.03 2.90
N GLU A 93 2.97 -13.83 3.36
CA GLU A 93 3.05 -15.26 3.02
C GLU A 93 1.84 -16.03 3.57
N GLN A 94 1.47 -15.81 4.83
CA GLN A 94 0.35 -16.50 5.47
C GLN A 94 -0.99 -16.19 4.80
N VAL A 95 -1.21 -14.92 4.44
CA VAL A 95 -2.41 -14.49 3.72
C VAL A 95 -2.46 -15.11 2.32
N ASN A 96 -1.31 -15.21 1.64
CA ASN A 96 -1.23 -15.89 0.35
C ASN A 96 -1.50 -17.40 0.47
N ASP A 97 -0.90 -18.07 1.46
CA ASP A 97 -1.09 -19.49 1.74
C ASP A 97 -2.56 -19.81 2.12
N ALA A 98 -3.27 -18.85 2.73
CA ALA A 98 -4.71 -18.93 3.00
C ALA A 98 -5.60 -18.75 1.75
N GLY A 99 -5.01 -18.47 0.58
CA GLY A 99 -5.74 -18.31 -0.68
C GLY A 99 -6.43 -16.96 -0.86
N LEU A 100 -6.12 -15.96 -0.02
CA LEU A 100 -6.68 -14.62 -0.12
C LEU A 100 -6.01 -13.83 -1.26
N SER A 101 -6.76 -12.88 -1.81
CA SER A 101 -6.36 -12.05 -2.96
C SER A 101 -5.52 -10.83 -2.57
N GLY A 102 -5.15 -10.68 -1.30
CA GLY A 102 -4.35 -9.54 -0.84
C GLY A 102 -4.58 -9.18 0.62
N ILE A 103 -3.98 -8.06 1.02
CA ILE A 103 -4.08 -7.47 2.34
C ILE A 103 -4.55 -6.03 2.18
N ARG A 104 -5.59 -5.64 2.92
CA ARG A 104 -6.00 -4.26 3.11
C ARG A 104 -5.49 -3.79 4.47
N CYS A 105 -4.58 -2.84 4.53
CA CYS A 105 -3.88 -2.47 5.76
C CYS A 105 -3.85 -0.97 6.03
N ARG A 106 -3.51 -0.62 7.27
CA ARG A 106 -3.11 0.75 7.65
C ARG A 106 -1.79 1.10 6.98
N SER A 107 -1.64 2.35 6.56
CA SER A 107 -0.37 2.83 6.00
C SER A 107 0.64 3.15 7.09
N ALA A 108 1.91 2.79 6.86
CA ALA A 108 3.02 3.21 7.70
C ALA A 108 3.19 4.74 7.76
N GLN A 109 2.70 5.47 6.76
CA GLN A 109 2.82 6.93 6.68
C GLN A 109 1.73 7.69 7.46
N ALA A 110 0.78 6.98 8.07
CA ALA A 110 -0.20 7.53 8.99
C ALA A 110 -0.23 6.71 10.29
N PRO A 111 0.64 7.03 11.26
CA PRO A 111 0.75 6.28 12.52
C PRO A 111 -0.53 6.24 13.36
N ASP A 112 -1.49 7.13 13.10
CA ASP A 112 -2.82 7.12 13.71
C ASP A 112 -3.76 6.04 13.12
N GLY A 113 -3.32 5.35 12.06
CA GLY A 113 -4.06 4.30 11.38
C GLY A 113 -5.14 4.81 10.43
N ALA A 114 -5.22 6.10 10.14
CA ALA A 114 -6.27 6.68 9.30
C ALA A 114 -6.11 6.34 7.81
N ALA A 115 -4.87 6.26 7.32
CA ALA A 115 -4.57 6.04 5.91
C ALA A 115 -4.56 4.55 5.55
N ARG A 116 -4.93 4.23 4.31
CA ARG A 116 -5.26 2.87 3.90
C ARG A 116 -4.62 2.47 2.58
N GLU A 117 -4.13 1.24 2.57
CA GLU A 117 -3.45 0.65 1.43
C GLU A 117 -3.98 -0.76 1.17
N VAL A 118 -3.83 -1.21 -0.07
CA VAL A 118 -4.08 -2.60 -0.44
C VAL A 118 -2.84 -3.15 -1.14
N ALA A 119 -2.28 -4.22 -0.59
CA ALA A 119 -1.35 -5.09 -1.26
C ALA A 119 -2.14 -6.19 -1.97
N TRP A 120 -2.42 -6.02 -3.26
CA TRP A 120 -3.21 -6.96 -4.05
C TRP A 120 -2.34 -8.06 -4.67
N PHE A 121 -2.75 -9.31 -4.52
CA PHE A 121 -2.11 -10.51 -5.06
C PHE A 121 -2.90 -11.00 -6.30
N PRO A 122 -2.41 -10.76 -7.52
CA PRO A 122 -3.10 -11.22 -8.72
C PRO A 122 -3.08 -12.75 -8.79
N ALA A 123 -4.26 -13.38 -8.72
CA ALA A 123 -4.39 -14.84 -8.76
C ALA A 123 -3.77 -15.49 -10.01
N THR A 124 -3.82 -14.79 -11.15
CA THR A 124 -3.21 -15.26 -12.41
C THR A 124 -2.63 -14.11 -13.21
N VAL A 125 -1.89 -14.41 -14.28
CA VAL A 125 -1.42 -13.41 -15.26
C VAL A 125 -2.54 -12.67 -16.00
N ARG A 126 -3.77 -13.19 -15.94
CA ARG A 126 -4.97 -12.55 -16.50
C ARG A 126 -5.67 -11.64 -15.50
N SER A 127 -5.40 -11.81 -14.20
CA SER A 127 -5.87 -10.90 -13.16
C SER A 127 -5.15 -9.57 -13.36
N ARG A 128 -5.89 -8.54 -13.75
CA ARG A 128 -5.35 -7.21 -14.04
C ARG A 128 -6.21 -6.13 -13.38
N ALA A 129 -5.54 -5.16 -12.78
CA ALA A 129 -6.18 -3.89 -12.44
C ALA A 129 -6.55 -3.16 -13.76
N THR A 130 -7.72 -2.55 -13.79
CA THR A 130 -8.20 -1.79 -14.94
C THR A 130 -8.00 -0.31 -14.67
N LEU A 131 -7.24 0.36 -15.53
CA LEU A 131 -7.09 1.82 -15.47
C LEU A 131 -8.44 2.48 -15.76
N VAL A 132 -8.87 3.37 -14.87
CA VAL A 132 -10.06 4.20 -15.06
C VAL A 132 -9.64 5.54 -15.64
N TYR A 133 -8.70 6.23 -14.99
CA TYR A 133 -8.11 7.47 -15.48
C TYR A 133 -6.70 7.69 -14.89
N ARG A 134 -5.98 8.64 -15.49
CA ARG A 134 -4.67 9.12 -15.04
C ARG A 134 -4.75 10.61 -14.73
N LEU A 135 -4.12 11.03 -13.64
CA LEU A 135 -3.90 12.44 -13.30
C LEU A 135 -2.41 12.73 -13.41
N GLU A 136 -2.06 13.80 -14.13
CA GLU A 136 -0.68 14.28 -14.17
C GLU A 136 -0.32 14.97 -12.85
N PHE A 137 0.98 15.12 -12.58
CA PHE A 137 1.50 15.49 -11.26
C PHE A 137 0.80 16.72 -10.64
N ASP A 138 0.67 17.79 -11.41
CA ASP A 138 0.04 19.04 -10.94
C ASP A 138 -1.45 18.90 -10.61
N ASP A 139 -2.16 17.99 -11.28
CA ASP A 139 -3.60 17.81 -11.10
C ASP A 139 -3.94 17.09 -9.79
N TRP A 140 -3.00 16.31 -9.24
CA TRP A 140 -3.26 15.48 -8.07
C TRP A 140 -2.40 15.84 -6.86
N TYR A 141 -1.20 16.39 -7.01
CA TYR A 141 -0.33 16.58 -5.84
C TYR A 141 -0.75 17.79 -5.00
N TRP A 142 -1.25 18.86 -5.64
CA TRP A 142 -1.57 20.13 -5.00
C TRP A 142 -3.04 20.30 -4.57
N THR A 143 -3.90 19.33 -4.86
CA THR A 143 -5.36 19.41 -4.66
C THR A 143 -5.84 18.96 -3.28
#